data_AF-A0A928Y7B0-F1
#
_entry.id   AF-A0A928Y7B0-F1
#
_cell.length_a   1.000
_cell.length_b   1.000
_cell.length_c   1.000
_cell.angle_alpha   90.00
_cell.angle_beta   90.00
_cell.angle_gamma   90.00
#
_symmetry.space_group_name_H-M   'P 1'
#
loop_
_entity.id
_entity.type
_entity.pdbx_description
1 polymer ?
#
loop_
_entity_poly.entity_id
_entity_poly.type
_entity_poly.pdbx_seq_one_letter_code
_entity_poly.pdbx_strand_id
1 'polypeptide(L)'
;MAEKAIPITISDLSICGAGITSHLPLGTLGSVVTLSFVIAVHDREIPLSIKAVIRSAKQSTKKNQKIICSGVEYAGIKPDQVFALRHLIYQEIVEHPENVI
;
A
#
# COMPACT_ATOMS: atom_id res chain seq x y z
N MET A 1 -7.58 22.77 5.53
CA MET A 1 -7.41 21.75 6.59
C MET A 1 -6.12 21.02 6.28
N ALA A 2 -5.19 20.89 7.23
CA ALA A 2 -3.94 20.17 6.98
C ALA A 2 -4.23 18.68 6.79
N GLU A 3 -3.72 18.08 5.70
CA GLU A 3 -3.80 16.63 5.50
C GLU A 3 -3.02 15.94 6.63
N LYS A 4 -3.71 15.09 7.40
CA LYS A 4 -3.09 14.35 8.50
C LYS A 4 -2.35 13.15 7.92
N ALA A 5 -1.02 13.20 7.92
CA ALA A 5 -0.20 12.03 7.64
C ALA A 5 -0.38 11.01 8.78
N ILE A 6 -0.82 9.80 8.44
CA ILE A 6 -0.98 8.70 9.39
C ILE A 6 0.02 7.62 9.01
N PRO A 7 0.90 7.18 9.93
CA PRO A 7 1.78 6.05 9.65
C PRO A 7 0.96 4.78 9.47
N ILE A 8 1.31 4.02 8.44
CA ILE A 8 0.70 2.74 8.10
C ILE A 8 1.79 1.71 7.81
N THR A 9 1.41 0.43 7.80
CA THR A 9 2.24 -0.65 7.27
C THR A 9 1.56 -1.26 6.06
N ILE A 10 2.28 -1.38 4.94
CA ILE A 10 1.83 -2.11 3.75
C ILE A 10 2.01 -3.60 4.05
N SER A 11 0.93 -4.38 4.05
CA SER A 11 0.96 -5.83 4.30
C SER A 11 1.24 -6.64 3.04
N ASP A 12 0.78 -6.14 1.90
CA ASP A 12 0.93 -6.74 0.59
C ASP A 12 0.78 -5.65 -0.47
N LEU A 13 1.35 -5.90 -1.65
CA LEU A 13 1.41 -4.95 -2.75
C LEU A 13 1.10 -5.68 -4.06
N SER A 14 0.36 -5.02 -4.94
CA SER A 14 0.07 -5.50 -6.29
C SER A 14 0.15 -4.36 -7.30
N ILE A 15 -0.07 -4.66 -8.58
CA ILE A 15 -0.14 -3.63 -9.63
C ILE A 15 -1.40 -2.74 -9.54
N CYS A 16 -2.46 -3.21 -8.87
CA CYS A 16 -3.76 -2.53 -8.83
C CYS A 16 -4.12 -1.97 -7.45
N GLY A 17 -3.38 -2.33 -6.41
CA GLY A 17 -3.74 -1.98 -5.05
C GLY A 17 -2.78 -2.57 -4.01
N ALA A 18 -3.14 -2.39 -2.74
CA ALA A 18 -2.37 -2.85 -1.61
C ALA A 18 -3.27 -3.22 -0.43
N GLY A 19 -2.84 -4.18 0.38
CA GLY A 19 -3.26 -4.32 1.75
C GLY A 19 -2.46 -3.38 2.65
N ILE A 20 -3.16 -2.66 3.53
CA ILE A 20 -2.55 -1.74 4.49
C ILE A 20 -3.11 -1.98 5.88
N THR A 21 -2.28 -1.72 6.89
CA THR A 21 -2.66 -1.78 8.29
C THR A 21 -2.37 -0.46 8.99
N SER A 22 -3.29 -0.03 9.86
CA SER A 22 -3.17 1.20 10.63
C SER A 22 -3.76 1.06 12.03
N HIS A 23 -3.36 1.97 12.93
CA HIS A 23 -3.96 2.08 14.27
C HIS A 23 -5.07 3.15 14.34
N LEU A 24 -5.14 4.02 13.34
CA LEU A 24 -6.13 5.07 13.22
C LEU A 24 -6.97 4.87 11.94
N PRO A 25 -8.26 5.22 11.96
CA PRO A 25 -9.08 5.22 10.75
C PRO A 25 -8.47 6.14 9.69
N LEU A 26 -8.33 5.61 8.46
CA LEU A 26 -7.81 6.35 7.31
C LEU A 26 -8.93 7.00 6.47
N GLY A 27 -10.17 6.58 6.70
CA GLY A 27 -11.36 6.97 5.96
C GLY A 27 -12.44 5.90 6.06
N THR A 28 -13.52 6.08 5.30
CA THR A 28 -14.59 5.10 5.12
C THR A 28 -14.44 4.39 3.77
N LEU A 29 -15.23 3.34 3.52
CA LEU A 29 -15.34 2.74 2.19
C LEU A 29 -15.64 3.81 1.13
N GLY A 30 -14.89 3.77 0.02
CA GLY A 30 -14.97 4.75 -1.06
C GLY A 30 -14.16 6.03 -0.82
N SER A 31 -13.61 6.25 0.37
CA SER A 31 -12.73 7.39 0.63
C SER A 31 -11.43 7.27 -0.17
N VAL A 32 -10.97 8.41 -0.70
CA VAL A 32 -9.69 8.53 -1.39
C VAL A 32 -8.61 8.90 -0.36
N VAL A 33 -7.52 8.16 -0.36
CA VAL A 33 -6.30 8.43 0.42
C VAL A 33 -5.11 8.55 -0.53
N THR A 34 -4.05 9.22 -0.09
CA THR A 34 -2.77 9.22 -0.80
C THR A 34 -1.79 8.33 -0.04
N LEU A 35 -1.32 7.26 -0.68
CA LEU A 35 -0.25 6.43 -0.15
C LEU A 35 1.08 7.04 -0.60
N SER A 36 1.95 7.33 0.36
CA SER A 36 3.31 7.82 0.11
C SER A 36 4.31 6.87 0.74
N PHE A 37 5.16 6.26 -0.08
CA PHE A 37 6.14 5.26 0.34
C PHE A 37 7.32 5.25 -0.64
N VAL A 38 8.42 4.61 -0.25
CA VAL A 38 9.60 4.43 -1.10
C VAL A 38 9.73 2.94 -1.40
N ILE A 39 10.00 2.59 -2.66
CA ILE A 39 10.36 1.24 -3.05
C ILE A 39 11.83 1.19 -3.45
N ALA A 40 12.49 0.06 -3.19
CA ALA A 40 13.82 -0.22 -3.69
C ALA A 40 13.70 -1.16 -4.89
N VAL A 41 14.22 -0.74 -6.04
CA VAL A 41 14.33 -1.57 -7.24
C VAL A 41 15.79 -1.58 -7.64
N HIS A 42 16.43 -2.74 -7.48
CA HIS A 42 17.89 -2.89 -7.50
C HIS A 42 18.55 -1.82 -6.59
N ASP A 43 19.51 -1.04 -7.10
CA ASP A 43 20.22 -0.01 -6.33
C ASP A 43 19.53 1.37 -6.35
N ARG A 44 18.22 1.43 -6.65
CA ARG A 44 17.48 2.70 -6.76
C ARG A 44 16.32 2.76 -5.78
N GLU A 45 16.30 3.82 -4.98
CA GLU A 45 15.13 4.21 -4.21
C GLU A 45 14.20 5.08 -5.06
N ILE A 46 12.95 4.64 -5.19
CA ILE A 46 11.94 5.31 -6.01
C ILE A 46 10.80 5.74 -5.07
N PRO A 47 10.67 7.05 -4.79
CA PRO A 47 9.53 7.55 -4.03
C PRO A 47 8.26 7.48 -4.86
N LEU A 48 7.22 6.88 -4.29
CA LEU A 48 5.89 6.76 -4.88
C LEU A 48 4.88 7.55 -4.05
N SER A 49 4.00 8.24 -4.75
CA SER A 49 2.82 8.89 -4.18
C SER A 49 1.62 8.57 -5.06
N ILE A 50 0.73 7.70 -4.56
CA ILE A 50 -0.34 7.07 -5.35
C ILE A 50 -1.66 7.31 -4.63
N LYS A 51 -2.63 7.90 -5.34
CA LYS A 51 -4.00 7.98 -4.84
C LYS A 51 -4.63 6.59 -4.83
N ALA A 52 -5.36 6.26 -3.79
CA ALA A 52 -6.02 4.97 -3.65
C ALA A 52 -7.39 5.14 -3.00
N VAL A 53 -8.33 4.26 -3.35
CA VAL A 53 -9.68 4.22 -2.81
C VAL A 53 -9.78 3.06 -1.82
N ILE A 54 -10.30 3.33 -0.62
CA ILE A 54 -10.55 2.28 0.38
C ILE A 54 -11.70 1.38 -0.11
N ARG A 55 -11.40 0.09 -0.35
CA ARG A 55 -12.37 -0.92 -0.83
C ARG A 55 -12.82 -1.89 0.25
N SER A 56 -12.02 -2.07 1.30
CA SER A 56 -12.40 -2.87 2.46
C SER A 56 -11.74 -2.29 3.72
N ALA A 57 -12.37 -2.50 4.87
CA ALA A 57 -11.79 -2.20 6.17
C ALA A 57 -12.33 -3.21 7.19
N LYS A 58 -11.44 -3.93 7.88
CA LYS A 58 -11.76 -4.85 8.96
C LYS A 58 -10.98 -4.43 10.20
N GLN A 59 -11.68 -4.31 11.32
CA GLN A 59 -11.06 -4.07 12.62
C GLN A 59 -10.74 -5.41 13.28
N SER A 60 -9.54 -5.51 13.83
CA SER A 60 -9.08 -6.65 14.62
C SER A 60 -8.37 -6.14 15.87
N THR A 61 -8.37 -6.96 16.91
CA THR A 61 -7.61 -6.69 18.13
C THR A 61 -6.47 -7.70 18.20
N LYS A 62 -5.23 -7.21 18.11
CA LYS A 62 -4.02 -8.05 18.25
C LYS A 62 -3.22 -7.53 19.43
N LYS A 63 -2.90 -8.41 20.39
CA LYS A 63 -2.14 -8.06 21.62
C LYS A 63 -2.72 -6.82 22.34
N ASN A 64 -4.05 -6.75 22.47
CA ASN A 64 -4.78 -5.65 23.11
C ASN A 64 -4.69 -4.29 22.39
N GLN A 65 -4.17 -4.24 21.16
CA GLN A 65 -4.16 -3.05 20.31
C GLN A 65 -5.16 -3.20 19.16
N LYS A 66 -5.92 -2.13 18.88
CA LYS A 66 -6.80 -2.06 17.72
C LYS A 66 -5.95 -1.88 16.46
N ILE A 67 -6.16 -2.76 15.49
CA ILE A 67 -5.55 -2.70 14.16
C ILE A 67 -6.68 -2.69 13.14
N ILE A 68 -6.57 -1.81 12.15
CA ILE A 68 -7.49 -1.71 11.03
C ILE A 68 -6.75 -2.24 9.80
N CYS A 69 -7.20 -3.37 9.27
CA CYS A 69 -6.70 -3.92 8.01
C CYS A 69 -7.61 -3.41 6.89
N SER A 70 -7.04 -2.73 5.91
CA SER A 70 -7.78 -2.15 4.79
C SER A 70 -7.21 -2.61 3.46
N GLY A 71 -8.07 -2.95 2.51
CA GLY A 71 -7.69 -3.11 1.11
C GLY A 71 -7.94 -1.82 0.36
N VAL A 72 -6.94 -1.34 -0.37
CA VAL A 72 -7.04 -0.12 -1.18
C VAL A 72 -6.75 -0.42 -2.64
N GLU A 73 -7.49 0.22 -3.54
CA GLU A 73 -7.31 0.12 -4.99
C GLU A 73 -6.74 1.43 -5.52
N TYR A 74 -5.70 1.37 -6.35
CA TYR A 74 -5.07 2.57 -6.90
C TYR A 74 -6.02 3.30 -7.87
N ALA A 75 -6.04 4.62 -7.77
CA ALA A 75 -6.83 5.50 -8.61
C ALA A 75 -5.92 6.51 -9.33
N GLY A 76 -5.92 6.46 -10.66
CA GLY A 76 -5.11 7.38 -11.47
C GLY A 76 -3.61 7.15 -11.36
N ILE A 77 -3.18 5.90 -11.19
CA ILE A 77 -1.76 5.53 -11.19
C ILE A 77 -1.13 5.89 -12.53
N LYS A 78 0.05 6.53 -12.48
CA LYS A 78 0.75 6.96 -13.69
C LYS A 78 1.57 5.82 -14.31
N PRO A 79 1.84 5.84 -15.63
CA PRO A 79 2.59 4.76 -16.31
C PRO A 79 3.98 4.47 -15.71
N ASP A 80 4.70 5.50 -15.28
CA ASP A 80 6.00 5.41 -14.59
C ASP A 80 5.88 4.70 -13.22
N GLN A 81 4.82 5.00 -12.47
CA GLN A 81 4.52 4.33 -11.20
C GLN A 81 4.15 2.86 -11.41
N VAL A 82 3.35 2.56 -12.44
CA VAL A 82 3.04 1.17 -12.84
C VAL A 82 4.31 0.42 -13.22
N PHE A 83 5.20 1.05 -13.99
CA PHE A 83 6.47 0.46 -14.38
C PHE A 83 7.34 0.13 -13.16
N ALA A 84 7.46 1.06 -12.22
CA ALA A 84 8.24 0.88 -11.00
C ALA A 84 7.67 -0.25 -10.11
N LEU A 85 6.35 -0.29 -9.90
CA LEU A 85 5.69 -1.37 -9.15
C LEU A 85 5.86 -2.74 -9.82
N ARG A 86 5.74 -2.82 -11.16
CA ARG A 86 5.97 -4.07 -11.89
C ARG A 86 7.38 -4.59 -11.70
N HIS A 87 8.38 -3.71 -11.76
CA HIS A 87 9.78 -4.11 -11.55
C HIS A 87 9.99 -4.65 -10.15
N LEU A 88 9.47 -3.97 -9.12
CA LEU A 88 9.52 -4.48 -7.75
C LEU A 88 8.89 -5.86 -7.63
N ILE A 89 7.68 -6.06 -8.18
CA ILE A 89 6.97 -7.34 -8.10
C ILE A 89 7.76 -8.44 -8.83
N TYR A 90 8.29 -8.16 -10.03
CA TYR A 90 9.12 -9.13 -10.74
C TYR A 90 10.41 -9.45 -10.02
N GLN A 91 11.07 -8.43 -9.43
CA GLN A 91 12.27 -8.62 -8.64
C GLN A 91 11.98 -9.55 -7.46
N GLU A 92 10.92 -9.30 -6.69
CA GLU A 92 10.52 -10.14 -5.56
C GLU A 92 10.25 -11.59 -6.01
N ILE A 93 9.56 -11.78 -7.15
CA ILE A 93 9.28 -13.13 -7.69
C ILE A 93 10.54 -13.89 -8.07
N VAL A 94 11.52 -13.19 -8.65
CA VAL A 94 12.77 -13.81 -9.14
C VAL A 94 13.75 -14.04 -7.98
N GLU A 95 13.87 -13.09 -7.07
CA GLU A 95 14.83 -13.13 -5.95
C GLU A 95 14.32 -13.96 -4.76
N HIS A 96 13.00 -13.97 -4.54
CA HIS A 96 12.34 -14.63 -3.41
C HIS A 96 11.13 -15.46 -3.88
N PRO A 97 11.34 -16.51 -4.70
CA PRO A 97 10.23 -17.32 -5.22
C PRO A 97 9.39 -17.99 -4.12
N GLU A 98 9.94 -18.21 -2.93
CA GLU A 98 9.24 -18.74 -1.76
C GLU A 98 8.18 -17.78 -1.16
N ASN A 99 8.30 -16.48 -1.44
CA ASN A 99 7.35 -15.46 -0.97
C ASN A 99 6.13 -15.35 -1.91
N VAL A 100 6.17 -16.01 -3.07
CA VAL A 100 5.12 -15.98 -4.08
C VAL A 100 4.23 -17.21 -3.92
N ILE A 101 3.03 -17.03 -3.35
CA ILE A 101 1.99 -18.06 -3.25
C ILE A 101 0.67 -17.51 -3.78
#